data_AF-A0A2V6HZU3-F1
#
_entry.id   AF-A0A2V6HZU3-F1
#
_cell.length_a   1.000
_cell.length_b   1.000
_cell.length_c   1.000
_cell.angle_alpha   90.00
_cell.angle_beta   90.00
_cell.angle_gamma   90.00
#
_symmetry.space_group_name_H-M   'P 1'
#
loop_
_entity.id
_entity.type
_entity.pdbx_description
1 polymer ?
#
loop_
_entity_poly.entity_id
_entity_poly.type
_entity_poly.pdbx_seq_one_letter_code
_entity_poly.pdbx_strand_id
1 'polypeptide(L)'
;MDLNHIFLFLAVISPLVVLARAWRPEPLYRGWRIAALVVLITSVVAWILTPRAAGYIGGLAWMALLFLPAIGLRKMTELAARGGYRSAARLGKILQILHPSAELRDQVQLFQRLESRQNHPVRFASVRVADRIRHSQLRSAPAVLVLILLNAVVFLVEISVGDLNDPEVLHRVGALESYAVVVQVEYWRLFTALFLHGGLTHLLFNVFALYILGPPLERSIGTFRFAVCYLTSGLASSAGVVGLTLLGFVQVAQLVGASGCIMGIVGTWAGFLVRHRHAPQAKQRLANIVMIIVIQVAFDLSTPQVSMAAHLCGLIAGFFLGLVLAPRGVAVATDLDRSQGRE
;
A
#
# COMPACT_ATOMS: atom_id res chain seq x y z
N MET A 1 8.60 -14.34 -8.20
CA MET A 1 9.28 -13.47 -7.21
C MET A 1 9.60 -14.28 -5.96
N ASP A 2 10.78 -14.12 -5.36
CA ASP A 2 11.16 -14.81 -4.13
C ASP A 2 10.59 -14.12 -2.88
N LEU A 3 9.78 -14.84 -2.10
CA LEU A 3 9.19 -14.35 -0.85
C LEU A 3 10.23 -14.01 0.20
N ASN A 4 11.35 -14.76 0.26
CA ASN A 4 12.42 -14.48 1.21
C ASN A 4 13.05 -13.10 0.92
N HIS A 5 13.37 -12.80 -0.34
CA HIS A 5 13.85 -11.48 -0.72
C HIS A 5 12.87 -10.35 -0.37
N ILE A 6 11.58 -10.54 -0.65
CA ILE A 6 10.55 -9.52 -0.37
C ILE A 6 10.43 -9.26 1.14
N PHE A 7 10.36 -10.30 1.96
CA PHE A 7 10.29 -10.12 3.41
C PHE A 7 11.56 -9.49 3.98
N LEU A 8 12.73 -9.82 3.42
CA LEU A 8 13.97 -9.18 3.81
C LEU A 8 13.96 -7.69 3.46
N PHE A 9 13.51 -7.33 2.26
CA PHE A 9 13.35 -5.93 1.85
C PHE A 9 12.43 -5.16 2.80
N LEU A 10 11.26 -5.71 3.12
CA LEU A 10 10.31 -5.08 4.05
C LEU A 10 10.89 -4.95 5.47
N ALA A 11 11.57 -6.00 5.96
CA ALA A 11 12.20 -6.03 7.26
C ALA A 11 13.39 -5.05 7.40
N VAL A 12 13.95 -4.57 6.29
CA VAL A 12 15.01 -3.55 6.28
C VAL A 12 14.42 -2.16 6.07
N ILE A 13 13.67 -1.96 4.99
CA ILE A 13 13.21 -0.62 4.59
C ILE A 13 12.19 -0.05 5.59
N SER A 14 11.24 -0.86 6.07
CA SER A 14 10.21 -0.34 6.98
C SER A 14 10.82 0.15 8.32
N PRO A 15 11.70 -0.61 9.00
CA PRO A 15 12.41 -0.09 10.17
C PRO A 15 13.29 1.13 9.88
N LEU A 16 13.95 1.21 8.72
CA LEU A 16 14.71 2.41 8.34
C LEU A 16 13.82 3.64 8.20
N VAL A 17 12.63 3.51 7.61
CA VAL A 17 11.63 4.59 7.53
C VAL A 17 11.14 4.98 8.92
N VAL A 18 10.89 4.00 9.81
CA VAL A 18 10.54 4.27 11.21
C VAL A 18 11.66 5.05 11.91
N LEU A 19 12.92 4.65 11.74
CA LEU A 19 14.09 5.35 12.30
C LEU A 19 14.20 6.78 11.79
N ALA A 20 14.06 6.99 10.47
CA ALA A 20 14.11 8.32 9.87
C ALA A 20 13.03 9.26 10.43
N ARG A 21 11.80 8.74 10.65
CA ARG A 21 10.70 9.51 11.27
C ARG A 21 10.90 9.72 12.77
N ALA A 22 11.48 8.74 13.45
CA ALA A 22 11.73 8.72 14.88
C ALA A 22 13.07 9.38 15.29
N TRP A 23 13.79 9.98 14.34
CA TRP A 23 15.11 10.61 14.58
C TRP A 23 15.04 11.93 15.37
N ARG A 24 13.84 12.37 15.80
CA ARG A 24 13.70 13.52 16.68
C ARG A 24 14.18 13.19 18.11
N PRO A 25 14.88 14.10 18.80
CA PRO A 25 15.45 13.83 20.13
C PRO A 25 14.43 13.64 21.26
N GLU A 26 13.12 13.63 20.98
CA GLU A 26 12.11 13.49 22.02
C GLU A 26 12.10 12.07 22.66
N PRO A 27 11.87 11.97 23.98
CA PRO A 27 11.80 10.69 24.69
C PRO A 27 10.71 9.75 24.14
N LEU A 28 9.67 10.33 23.55
CA LEU A 28 8.51 9.67 22.97
C LEU A 28 8.90 8.73 21.82
N TYR A 29 9.98 9.03 21.08
CA TYR A 29 10.43 8.22 19.94
C TYR A 29 11.48 7.17 20.30
N ARG A 30 11.88 7.05 21.58
CA ARG A 30 12.97 6.15 22.00
C ARG A 30 12.63 4.67 21.80
N GLY A 31 11.42 4.25 22.16
CA GLY A 31 10.98 2.85 21.97
C GLY A 31 10.87 2.45 20.50
N TRP A 32 10.36 3.33 19.63
CA TRP A 32 10.32 3.09 18.18
C TRP A 32 11.72 2.90 17.58
N ARG A 33 12.72 3.66 18.04
CA ARG A 33 14.11 3.49 17.61
C ARG A 33 14.68 2.15 18.04
N ILE A 34 14.49 1.76 19.31
CA ILE A 34 14.97 0.48 19.83
C ILE A 34 14.34 -0.67 19.05
N ALA A 35 13.02 -0.65 18.91
CA ALA A 35 12.30 -1.74 18.26
C ALA A 35 12.66 -1.87 16.76
N ALA A 36 12.83 -0.74 16.06
CA ALA A 36 13.34 -0.73 14.68
C ALA A 36 14.79 -1.25 14.58
N LEU A 37 15.69 -0.85 15.48
CA LEU A 37 17.08 -1.34 15.53
C LEU A 37 17.14 -2.84 15.79
N VAL A 38 16.29 -3.37 16.69
CA VAL A 38 16.22 -4.82 16.95
C VAL A 38 15.86 -5.57 15.67
N VAL A 39 14.83 -5.14 14.94
CA VAL A 39 14.45 -5.78 13.67
C VAL A 39 15.60 -5.72 12.64
N LEU A 40 16.30 -4.60 12.53
CA LEU A 40 17.44 -4.45 11.63
C LEU A 40 18.60 -5.38 12.01
N ILE A 41 18.99 -5.40 13.28
CA ILE A 41 20.07 -6.27 13.77
C ILE A 41 19.70 -7.74 13.55
N THR A 42 18.48 -8.14 13.90
CA THR A 42 17.98 -9.50 13.66
C THR A 42 18.03 -9.86 12.18
N SER A 43 17.63 -8.94 11.29
CA SER A 43 17.66 -9.16 9.85
C SER A 43 19.09 -9.29 9.31
N VAL A 44 20.04 -8.47 9.78
CA VAL A 44 21.46 -8.52 9.40
C VAL A 44 22.12 -9.81 9.88
N VAL A 45 21.89 -10.18 11.15
CA VAL A 45 22.43 -11.42 11.73
C VAL A 45 21.86 -12.63 10.99
N ALA A 46 20.54 -12.65 10.73
CA ALA A 46 19.91 -13.74 9.98
C ALA A 46 20.42 -13.82 8.53
N TRP A 47 20.73 -12.69 7.90
CA TRP A 47 21.33 -12.64 6.56
C TRP A 47 22.74 -13.22 6.54
N ILE A 48 23.57 -12.93 7.55
CA ILE A 48 24.94 -13.48 7.66
C ILE A 48 24.91 -14.99 7.95
N LEU A 49 24.09 -15.43 8.90
CA LEU A 49 24.09 -16.81 9.38
C LEU A 49 23.30 -17.76 8.46
N THR A 50 22.15 -17.31 7.96
CA THR A 50 21.20 -18.15 7.22
C THR A 50 20.54 -17.37 6.07
N PRO A 51 21.26 -17.03 4.99
CA PRO A 51 20.75 -16.19 3.90
C PRO A 51 19.41 -16.66 3.30
N ARG A 52 19.22 -17.99 3.20
CA ARG A 52 18.01 -18.61 2.62
C ARG A 52 16.74 -18.40 3.47
N ALA A 53 16.89 -18.12 4.76
CA ALA A 53 15.78 -17.92 5.69
C ALA A 53 15.73 -16.49 6.28
N ALA A 54 16.72 -15.65 5.94
CA ALA A 54 16.92 -14.34 6.53
C ALA A 54 15.69 -13.43 6.41
N GLY A 55 15.01 -13.48 5.27
CA GLY A 55 13.80 -12.72 5.03
C GLY A 55 12.64 -13.19 5.88
N TYR A 56 12.45 -14.50 6.06
CA TYR A 56 11.40 -15.01 6.94
C TYR A 56 11.67 -14.64 8.41
N ILE A 57 12.92 -14.73 8.86
CA ILE A 57 13.31 -14.38 10.23
C ILE A 57 13.15 -12.87 10.48
N GLY A 58 13.72 -12.04 9.60
CA GLY A 58 13.58 -10.59 9.66
C GLY A 58 12.12 -10.14 9.51
N GLY A 59 11.38 -10.77 8.60
CA GLY A 59 9.96 -10.53 8.35
C GLY A 59 9.08 -10.87 9.57
N LEU A 60 9.38 -11.96 10.28
CA LEU A 60 8.70 -12.30 11.54
C LEU A 60 9.00 -11.27 12.63
N ALA A 61 10.27 -10.84 12.77
CA ALA A 61 10.64 -9.79 13.70
C ALA A 61 9.92 -8.46 13.37
N TRP A 62 9.84 -8.12 12.09
CA TRP A 62 9.11 -6.97 11.58
C TRP A 62 7.59 -7.06 11.83
N MET A 63 6.97 -8.22 11.60
CA MET A 63 5.57 -8.44 11.94
C MET A 63 5.34 -8.32 13.45
N ALA A 64 6.25 -8.84 14.27
CA ALA A 64 6.16 -8.68 15.71
C ALA A 64 6.17 -7.20 16.13
N LEU A 65 7.04 -6.38 15.51
CA LEU A 65 7.06 -4.93 15.71
C LEU A 65 5.71 -4.26 15.40
N LEU A 66 5.02 -4.69 14.34
CA LEU A 66 3.74 -4.10 13.93
C LEU A 66 2.53 -4.60 14.73
N PHE A 67 2.45 -5.91 14.97
CA PHE A 67 1.24 -6.56 15.48
C PHE A 67 1.20 -6.72 17.01
N LEU A 68 2.34 -6.95 17.68
CA LEU A 68 2.33 -7.09 19.15
C LEU A 68 1.76 -5.85 19.84
N PRO A 69 2.15 -4.61 19.46
CA PRO A 69 1.55 -3.41 20.03
C PRO A 69 0.04 -3.35 19.84
N ALA A 70 -0.44 -3.61 18.63
CA ALA A 70 -1.85 -3.51 18.27
C ALA A 70 -2.71 -4.53 19.03
N ILE A 71 -2.24 -5.80 19.12
CA ILE A 71 -2.92 -6.86 19.88
C ILE A 71 -2.91 -6.52 21.37
N GLY A 72 -1.78 -6.06 21.89
CA GLY A 72 -1.65 -5.65 23.29
C GLY A 72 -2.58 -4.50 23.67
N LEU A 73 -2.69 -3.47 22.83
CA LEU A 73 -3.62 -2.35 23.01
C LEU A 73 -5.08 -2.83 23.08
N ARG A 74 -5.47 -3.76 22.20
CA ARG A 74 -6.81 -4.36 22.22
C ARG A 74 -7.06 -5.16 23.51
N LYS A 75 -6.07 -5.91 23.98
CA LYS A 75 -6.19 -6.68 25.23
C LYS A 75 -6.24 -5.78 26.45
N MET A 76 -5.46 -4.70 26.46
CA MET A 76 -5.45 -3.69 27.52
C MET A 76 -6.82 -3.03 27.68
N THR A 77 -7.43 -2.61 26.57
CA THR A 77 -8.77 -2.02 26.57
C THR A 77 -9.85 -3.02 27.01
N GLU A 78 -9.73 -4.30 26.62
CA GLU A 78 -10.63 -5.36 27.09
C GLU A 78 -10.52 -5.59 28.61
N LEU A 79 -9.29 -5.63 29.16
CA LEU A 79 -9.06 -5.77 30.60
C LEU A 79 -9.66 -4.59 31.38
N ALA A 80 -9.48 -3.36 30.88
CA ALA A 80 -10.08 -2.18 31.49
C ALA A 80 -11.61 -2.22 31.44
N ALA A 81 -12.22 -2.69 30.33
CA ALA A 81 -13.67 -2.83 30.20
C ALA A 81 -14.27 -3.86 31.18
N ARG A 82 -13.50 -4.88 31.57
CA ARG A 82 -13.87 -5.88 32.58
C ARG A 82 -13.57 -5.43 34.02
N GLY A 83 -13.16 -4.18 34.24
CA GLY A 83 -12.79 -3.65 35.55
C GLY A 83 -11.39 -4.04 36.06
N GLY A 84 -10.60 -4.76 35.24
CA GLY A 84 -9.25 -5.20 35.56
C GLY A 84 -8.19 -4.10 35.35
N TYR A 85 -8.37 -2.93 35.97
CA TYR A 85 -7.52 -1.75 35.74
C TYR A 85 -6.05 -1.98 36.09
N ARG A 86 -5.76 -2.75 37.14
CA ARG A 86 -4.38 -3.14 37.51
C ARG A 86 -3.66 -3.91 36.41
N SER A 87 -4.35 -4.91 35.85
CA SER A 87 -3.83 -5.74 34.76
C SER A 87 -3.70 -4.94 33.47
N ALA A 88 -4.66 -4.06 33.19
CA ALA A 88 -4.58 -3.13 32.06
C ALA A 88 -3.40 -2.16 32.18
N ALA A 89 -3.18 -1.57 33.36
CA ALA A 89 -2.05 -0.68 33.61
C ALA A 89 -0.70 -1.40 33.51
N ARG A 90 -0.60 -2.63 34.04
CA ARG A 90 0.62 -3.44 33.93
C ARG A 90 0.94 -3.78 32.47
N LEU A 91 -0.07 -4.21 31.71
CA LEU A 91 0.08 -4.49 30.29
C LEU A 91 0.47 -3.23 29.50
N GLY A 92 -0.17 -2.10 29.79
CA GLY A 92 0.13 -0.82 29.16
C GLY A 92 1.55 -0.33 29.44
N LYS A 93 2.11 -0.54 30.63
CA LYS A 93 3.53 -0.25 30.92
C LYS A 93 4.49 -1.07 30.05
N ILE A 94 4.20 -2.36 29.84
CA ILE A 94 5.00 -3.21 28.95
C ILE A 94 4.87 -2.71 27.51
N LEU A 95 3.66 -2.38 27.08
CA LEU A 95 3.40 -1.86 25.73
C LEU A 95 4.04 -0.51 25.47
N GLN A 96 4.31 0.32 26.48
CA GLN A 96 5.05 1.57 26.30
C GLN A 96 6.49 1.35 25.84
N ILE A 97 7.09 0.18 26.10
CA ILE A 97 8.43 -0.16 25.59
C ILE A 97 8.36 -0.36 24.07
N LEU A 98 7.34 -1.07 23.59
CA LEU A 98 7.16 -1.41 22.17
C LEU A 98 6.47 -0.31 21.36
N HIS A 99 5.62 0.50 22.00
CA HIS A 99 4.79 1.54 21.37
C HIS A 99 4.64 2.76 22.31
N PRO A 100 5.71 3.54 22.49
CA PRO A 100 5.67 4.75 23.29
C PRO A 100 4.82 5.82 22.56
N SER A 101 3.62 6.08 23.07
CA SER A 101 2.78 7.19 22.62
C SER A 101 2.31 7.99 23.84
N ALA A 102 2.08 9.30 23.66
CA ALA A 102 1.51 10.14 24.71
C ALA A 102 0.16 9.56 25.17
N GLU A 103 -0.70 9.23 24.20
CA GLU A 103 -2.01 8.60 24.40
C GLU A 103 -1.94 7.37 25.32
N LEU A 104 -0.99 6.44 25.05
CA LEU A 104 -0.83 5.23 25.85
C LEU A 104 -0.32 5.54 27.27
N ARG A 105 0.53 6.55 27.43
CA ARG A 105 0.98 6.99 28.76
C ARG A 105 -0.18 7.55 29.57
N ASP A 106 -1.00 8.40 28.95
CA ASP A 106 -2.16 9.00 29.60
C ASP A 106 -3.20 7.94 29.97
N GLN A 107 -3.43 6.95 29.10
CA GLN A 107 -4.31 5.80 29.38
C GLN A 107 -3.81 4.95 30.55
N VAL A 108 -2.50 4.67 30.63
CA VAL A 108 -1.93 3.92 31.76
C VAL A 108 -2.08 4.69 33.07
N GLN A 109 -1.79 6.00 33.06
CA GLN A 109 -1.98 6.84 34.25
C GLN A 109 -3.45 6.90 34.67
N LEU A 110 -4.37 6.96 33.71
CA LEU A 110 -5.81 6.91 33.97
C LEU A 110 -6.21 5.58 34.63
N PHE A 111 -5.76 4.44 34.11
CA PHE A 111 -6.08 3.14 34.72
C PHE A 111 -5.52 3.01 36.13
N GLN A 112 -4.34 3.55 36.41
CA GLN A 112 -3.78 3.60 37.76
C GLN A 112 -4.61 4.47 38.70
N ARG A 113 -5.14 5.60 38.22
CA ARG A 113 -6.05 6.48 38.99
C ARG A 113 -7.43 5.85 39.20
N LEU A 114 -7.93 5.05 38.26
CA LEU A 114 -9.19 4.33 38.39
C LEU A 114 -9.06 3.14 39.35
N GLU A 115 -7.91 2.45 39.36
CA GLU A 115 -7.58 1.44 40.38
C GLU A 115 -7.59 2.05 41.79
N SER A 116 -7.01 3.24 41.97
CA SER A 116 -7.00 3.93 43.28
C SER A 116 -8.34 4.55 43.67
N ARG A 117 -9.30 4.67 42.73
CA ARG A 117 -10.65 5.23 42.94
C ARG A 117 -11.76 4.19 42.82
N GLN A 118 -11.52 2.92 43.15
CA GLN A 118 -12.53 1.85 43.14
C GLN A 118 -13.77 2.21 43.98
N ASN A 119 -14.71 2.95 43.39
CA ASN A 119 -16.10 3.13 43.85
C ASN A 119 -17.06 3.64 42.75
N HIS A 120 -16.63 3.90 41.51
CA HIS A 120 -17.59 4.16 40.42
C HIS A 120 -17.20 3.48 39.09
N PRO A 121 -18.11 2.68 38.50
CA PRO A 121 -17.84 1.99 37.24
C PRO A 121 -18.04 2.98 36.08
N VAL A 122 -16.95 3.44 35.46
CA VAL A 122 -17.02 4.16 34.19
C VAL A 122 -16.96 3.12 33.05
N ARG A 123 -18.10 2.90 32.39
CA ARG A 123 -18.19 2.07 31.18
C ARG A 123 -17.63 2.85 29.99
N PHE A 124 -16.50 2.42 29.44
CA PHE A 124 -16.03 2.89 28.14
C PHE A 124 -16.78 2.15 27.02
N ALA A 125 -17.47 2.92 26.17
CA ALA A 125 -18.04 2.38 24.94
C ALA A 125 -16.90 1.96 24.00
N SER A 126 -16.86 0.67 23.64
CA SER A 126 -15.95 0.18 22.61
C SER A 126 -16.38 0.77 21.27
N VAL A 127 -15.65 1.77 20.78
CA VAL A 127 -15.93 2.34 19.47
C VAL A 127 -15.51 1.32 18.41
N ARG A 128 -16.48 0.59 17.86
CA ARG A 128 -16.30 -0.30 16.70
C ARG A 128 -16.08 0.55 15.44
N VAL A 129 -14.95 1.24 15.35
CA VAL A 129 -14.58 2.07 14.18
C VAL A 129 -14.07 1.19 13.03
N ALA A 130 -13.38 0.09 13.34
CA ALA A 130 -12.63 -0.70 12.36
C ALA A 130 -13.50 -1.45 11.34
N ASP A 131 -14.69 -1.92 11.73
CA ASP A 131 -15.55 -2.72 10.86
C ASP A 131 -16.38 -1.85 9.89
N ARG A 132 -16.71 -0.61 10.27
CA ARG A 132 -17.49 0.32 9.44
C ARG A 132 -16.68 0.92 8.28
N ILE A 133 -15.36 1.06 8.46
CA ILE A 133 -14.47 1.66 7.44
C ILE A 133 -14.27 0.71 6.26
N ARG A 134 -14.03 -0.60 6.49
CA ARG A 134 -13.71 -1.56 5.42
C ARG A 134 -14.84 -1.78 4.43
N HIS A 135 -16.07 -1.96 4.89
CA HIS A 135 -17.22 -2.20 4.01
C HIS A 135 -17.65 -0.97 3.18
N SER A 136 -17.21 0.24 3.54
CA SER A 136 -17.53 1.48 2.80
C SER A 136 -16.57 1.77 1.63
N GLN A 137 -15.34 1.23 1.67
CA GLN A 137 -14.27 1.64 0.76
C GLN A 137 -14.47 1.14 -0.68
N LEU A 138 -14.88 -0.12 -0.88
CA LEU A 138 -15.07 -0.70 -2.22
C LEU A 138 -16.40 -0.30 -2.85
N ARG A 139 -17.47 -0.15 -2.05
CA ARG A 139 -18.76 0.34 -2.56
C ARG A 139 -18.66 1.76 -3.13
N SER A 140 -17.70 2.54 -2.66
CA SER A 140 -17.43 3.90 -3.14
C SER A 140 -16.32 3.98 -4.21
N ALA A 141 -15.80 2.83 -4.68
CA ALA A 141 -14.73 2.73 -5.67
C ALA A 141 -14.97 1.55 -6.65
N PRO A 142 -16.00 1.64 -7.52
CA PRO A 142 -16.38 0.56 -8.42
C PRO A 142 -15.31 0.22 -9.48
N ALA A 143 -14.56 1.19 -10.02
CA ALA A 143 -13.52 0.88 -11.01
C ALA A 143 -12.40 0.06 -10.37
N VAL A 144 -11.97 0.40 -9.16
CA VAL A 144 -10.99 -0.40 -8.41
C VAL A 144 -11.48 -1.83 -8.21
N LEU A 145 -12.74 -2.01 -7.79
CA LEU A 145 -13.29 -3.34 -7.58
C LEU A 145 -13.30 -4.15 -8.88
N VAL A 146 -13.77 -3.57 -9.98
CA VAL A 146 -13.79 -4.22 -11.30
C VAL A 146 -12.39 -4.62 -11.73
N LEU A 147 -11.40 -3.73 -11.58
CA LEU A 147 -10.01 -4.02 -11.94
C LEU A 147 -9.42 -5.12 -11.08
N ILE A 148 -9.69 -5.16 -9.77
CA ILE A 148 -9.26 -6.26 -8.89
C ILE A 148 -9.86 -7.59 -9.35
N LEU A 149 -11.17 -7.62 -9.61
CA LEU A 149 -11.85 -8.83 -10.09
C LEU A 149 -11.32 -9.27 -11.44
N LEU A 150 -11.07 -8.33 -12.36
CA LEU A 150 -10.51 -8.62 -13.68
C LEU A 150 -9.12 -9.26 -13.57
N ASN A 151 -8.22 -8.70 -12.75
CA ASN A 151 -6.90 -9.29 -12.53
C ASN A 151 -7.00 -10.71 -11.92
N ALA A 152 -7.93 -10.93 -10.98
CA ALA A 152 -8.16 -12.26 -10.41
C ALA A 152 -8.71 -13.26 -11.45
N VAL A 153 -9.68 -12.86 -12.27
CA VAL A 153 -10.25 -13.71 -13.32
C VAL A 153 -9.22 -14.05 -14.38
N VAL A 154 -8.45 -13.07 -14.86
CA VAL A 154 -7.38 -13.30 -15.84
C VAL A 154 -6.32 -14.25 -15.29
N PHE A 155 -5.97 -14.13 -14.01
CA PHE A 155 -5.04 -15.06 -13.37
C PHE A 155 -5.61 -16.48 -13.23
N LEU A 156 -6.91 -16.64 -12.98
CA LEU A 156 -7.55 -17.96 -13.01
C LEU A 156 -7.53 -18.57 -14.43
N VAL A 157 -7.71 -17.75 -15.46
CA VAL A 157 -7.58 -18.20 -16.86
C VAL A 157 -6.13 -18.62 -17.15
N GLU A 158 -5.13 -17.85 -16.71
CA GLU A 158 -3.71 -18.19 -16.83
C GLU A 158 -3.41 -19.60 -16.26
N ILE A 159 -3.89 -19.87 -15.03
CA ILE A 159 -3.73 -21.19 -14.37
C ILE A 159 -4.50 -22.30 -15.08
N SER A 160 -5.63 -21.98 -15.73
CA SER A 160 -6.39 -22.99 -16.47
C SER A 160 -5.72 -23.42 -17.78
N VAL A 161 -4.83 -22.58 -18.32
CA VAL A 161 -4.12 -22.84 -19.58
C VAL A 161 -2.82 -23.61 -19.35
N GLY A 162 -2.18 -23.48 -18.19
CA GLY A 162 -0.99 -24.26 -17.84
C GLY A 162 -0.47 -23.98 -16.43
N ASP A 163 0.80 -24.33 -16.19
CA ASP A 163 1.37 -24.28 -14.84
C ASP A 163 1.61 -22.86 -14.33
N LEU A 164 1.58 -22.72 -13.00
CA LEU A 164 1.88 -21.48 -12.31
C LEU A 164 3.30 -20.98 -12.62
N ASN A 165 3.41 -19.72 -13.04
CA ASN A 165 4.67 -19.07 -13.40
C ASN A 165 5.36 -19.66 -14.65
N ASP A 166 4.63 -20.32 -15.55
CA ASP A 166 5.19 -20.81 -16.81
C ASP A 166 5.37 -19.65 -17.82
N PRO A 167 6.62 -19.29 -18.20
CA PRO A 167 6.88 -18.23 -19.17
C PRO A 167 6.25 -18.50 -20.55
N GLU A 168 6.14 -19.76 -20.95
CA GLU A 168 5.58 -20.18 -22.23
C GLU A 168 4.06 -19.97 -22.26
N VAL A 169 3.38 -20.28 -21.14
CA VAL A 169 1.95 -19.97 -20.99
C VAL A 169 1.75 -18.46 -21.09
N LEU A 170 2.52 -17.69 -20.32
CA LEU A 170 2.47 -16.23 -20.33
C LEU A 170 2.73 -15.65 -21.74
N HIS A 171 3.68 -16.21 -22.50
CA HIS A 171 3.93 -15.84 -23.89
C HIS A 171 2.66 -16.03 -24.73
N ARG A 172 2.03 -17.22 -24.66
CA ARG A 172 0.83 -17.54 -25.44
C ARG A 172 -0.37 -16.68 -25.09
N VAL A 173 -0.57 -16.37 -23.80
CA VAL A 173 -1.74 -15.61 -23.33
C VAL A 173 -1.57 -14.09 -23.42
N GLY A 174 -0.39 -13.61 -23.87
CA GLY A 174 -0.21 -12.21 -24.24
C GLY A 174 0.70 -11.39 -23.34
N ALA A 175 1.74 -11.99 -22.79
CA ALA A 175 2.81 -11.24 -22.14
C ALA A 175 3.44 -10.25 -23.13
N LEU A 176 3.94 -9.14 -22.58
CA LEU A 176 4.58 -8.12 -23.39
C LEU A 176 5.99 -8.56 -23.76
N GLU A 177 6.21 -8.68 -25.06
CA GLU A 177 7.50 -9.01 -25.66
C GLU A 177 7.77 -8.05 -26.81
N SER A 178 8.84 -7.27 -26.70
CA SER A 178 9.14 -6.19 -27.65
C SER A 178 9.27 -6.69 -29.09
N TYR A 179 9.85 -7.88 -29.29
CA TYR A 179 9.95 -8.50 -30.62
C TYR A 179 8.57 -8.83 -31.20
N ALA A 180 7.69 -9.47 -30.42
CA ALA A 180 6.35 -9.81 -30.87
C ALA A 180 5.53 -8.56 -31.20
N VAL A 181 5.63 -7.51 -30.38
CA VAL A 181 4.93 -6.24 -30.61
C VAL A 181 5.40 -5.56 -31.90
N VAL A 182 6.72 -5.49 -32.12
CA VAL A 182 7.30 -4.66 -33.19
C VAL A 182 7.44 -5.41 -34.50
N VAL A 183 7.88 -6.67 -34.46
CA VAL A 183 8.18 -7.47 -35.64
C VAL A 183 6.98 -8.34 -36.06
N GLN A 184 6.27 -8.93 -35.09
CA GLN A 184 5.09 -9.76 -35.36
C GLN A 184 3.77 -8.94 -35.34
N VAL A 185 3.86 -7.64 -35.07
CA VAL A 185 2.71 -6.70 -35.11
C VAL A 185 1.63 -7.07 -34.07
N GLU A 186 2.03 -7.69 -32.96
CA GLU A 186 1.11 -8.15 -31.92
C GLU A 186 0.81 -7.05 -30.88
N TYR A 187 0.29 -5.90 -31.34
CA TYR A 187 0.04 -4.72 -30.50
C TYR A 187 -0.92 -4.97 -29.33
N TRP A 188 -1.78 -5.98 -29.44
CA TRP A 188 -2.69 -6.39 -28.38
C TRP A 188 -1.94 -6.78 -27.08
N ARG A 189 -0.68 -7.21 -27.18
CA ARG A 189 0.21 -7.50 -26.04
C ARG A 189 0.48 -6.28 -25.14
N LEU A 190 0.42 -5.08 -25.69
CA LEU A 190 0.54 -3.84 -24.91
C LEU A 190 -0.57 -3.73 -23.85
N PHE A 191 -1.75 -4.26 -24.16
CA PHE A 191 -2.94 -4.21 -23.32
C PHE A 191 -3.12 -5.49 -22.48
N THR A 192 -2.95 -6.69 -23.05
CA THR A 192 -3.15 -7.95 -22.32
C THR A 192 -2.16 -8.12 -21.18
N ALA A 193 -0.90 -7.73 -21.37
CA ALA A 193 0.14 -7.82 -20.36
C ALA A 193 -0.18 -7.07 -19.06
N LEU A 194 -1.07 -6.07 -19.11
CA LEU A 194 -1.49 -5.27 -17.95
C LEU A 194 -2.26 -6.09 -16.90
N PHE A 195 -2.78 -7.27 -17.28
CA PHE A 195 -3.62 -8.10 -16.41
C PHE A 195 -3.02 -9.48 -16.08
N LEU A 196 -1.97 -9.89 -16.80
CA LEU A 196 -1.26 -11.15 -16.58
C LEU A 196 -0.34 -11.06 -15.37
N HIS A 197 -0.08 -12.19 -14.69
CA HIS A 197 0.75 -12.18 -13.48
C HIS A 197 1.63 -13.41 -13.40
N GLY A 198 2.95 -13.24 -13.43
CA GLY A 198 3.91 -14.32 -13.19
C GLY A 198 3.96 -14.80 -11.73
N GLY A 199 2.84 -15.30 -11.21
CA GLY A 199 2.68 -15.94 -9.91
C GLY A 199 1.64 -15.34 -8.98
N LEU A 200 1.17 -16.17 -8.04
CA LEU A 200 0.18 -15.77 -7.03
C LEU A 200 0.67 -14.61 -6.17
N THR A 201 1.92 -14.66 -5.70
CA THR A 201 2.52 -13.58 -4.91
C THR A 201 2.50 -12.26 -5.67
N HIS A 202 2.80 -12.29 -6.97
CA HIS A 202 2.79 -11.10 -7.82
C HIS A 202 1.37 -10.51 -7.93
N LEU A 203 0.35 -11.35 -8.18
CA LEU A 203 -1.06 -10.94 -8.17
C LEU A 203 -1.46 -10.31 -6.83
N LEU A 204 -1.15 -10.98 -5.72
CA LEU A 204 -1.54 -10.51 -4.39
C LEU A 204 -0.96 -9.14 -4.07
N PHE A 205 0.31 -8.87 -4.43
CA PHE A 205 0.91 -7.55 -4.25
C PHE A 205 0.23 -6.47 -5.10
N ASN A 206 -0.06 -6.76 -6.37
CA ASN A 206 -0.72 -5.80 -7.25
C ASN A 206 -2.15 -5.49 -6.81
N VAL A 207 -2.94 -6.53 -6.47
CA VAL A 207 -4.30 -6.37 -5.94
C VAL A 207 -4.29 -5.60 -4.62
N PHE A 208 -3.36 -5.91 -3.72
CA PHE A 208 -3.21 -5.20 -2.46
C PHE A 208 -2.85 -3.72 -2.68
N ALA A 209 -1.86 -3.43 -3.53
CA ALA A 209 -1.46 -2.05 -3.84
C ALA A 209 -2.62 -1.27 -4.48
N LEU A 210 -3.32 -1.86 -5.44
CA LEU A 210 -4.50 -1.26 -6.07
C LEU A 210 -5.63 -1.01 -5.06
N TYR A 211 -5.89 -1.96 -4.17
CA TYR A 211 -6.90 -1.84 -3.11
C TYR A 211 -6.60 -0.69 -2.14
N ILE A 212 -5.33 -0.48 -1.78
CA ILE A 212 -4.93 0.58 -0.84
C ILE A 212 -4.89 1.95 -1.51
N LEU A 213 -4.30 2.04 -2.70
CA LEU A 213 -4.00 3.32 -3.36
C LEU A 213 -5.12 3.82 -4.26
N GLY A 214 -5.90 2.91 -4.83
CA GLY A 214 -6.94 3.19 -5.82
C GLY A 214 -8.16 3.91 -5.25
N PRO A 215 -8.88 3.36 -4.24
CA PRO A 215 -10.16 3.89 -3.80
C PRO A 215 -10.14 5.36 -3.36
N PRO A 216 -9.12 5.84 -2.63
CA PRO A 216 -9.05 7.25 -2.29
C PRO A 216 -8.91 8.16 -3.53
N LEU A 217 -8.25 7.69 -4.60
CA LEU A 217 -8.08 8.48 -5.83
C LEU A 217 -9.37 8.46 -6.62
N GLU A 218 -9.97 7.28 -6.79
CA GLU A 218 -11.23 7.12 -7.51
C GLU A 218 -12.34 8.01 -6.93
N ARG A 219 -12.43 8.10 -5.61
CA ARG A 219 -13.35 9.04 -4.94
C ARG A 219 -13.03 10.50 -5.24
N SER A 220 -11.75 10.83 -5.39
CA SER A 220 -11.28 12.21 -5.61
C SER A 220 -11.51 12.69 -7.05
N ILE A 221 -11.35 11.82 -8.06
CA ILE A 221 -11.38 12.21 -9.48
C ILE A 221 -12.59 11.65 -10.25
N GLY A 222 -13.27 10.66 -9.67
CA GLY A 222 -14.38 9.92 -10.25
C GLY A 222 -13.96 8.63 -10.95
N THR A 223 -14.89 7.67 -11.00
CA THR A 223 -14.72 6.31 -11.53
C THR A 223 -14.19 6.27 -12.97
N PHE A 224 -14.81 7.01 -13.89
CA PHE A 224 -14.39 7.01 -15.29
C PHE A 224 -12.96 7.54 -15.46
N ARG A 225 -12.65 8.68 -14.84
CA ARG A 225 -11.31 9.30 -14.93
C ARG A 225 -10.25 8.40 -14.30
N PHE A 226 -10.57 7.73 -13.20
CA PHE A 226 -9.69 6.74 -12.59
C PHE A 226 -9.37 5.57 -13.53
N ALA A 227 -10.40 4.99 -14.16
CA ALA A 227 -10.21 3.89 -15.11
C ALA A 227 -9.36 4.32 -16.32
N VAL A 228 -9.61 5.52 -16.86
CA VAL A 228 -8.79 6.11 -17.93
C VAL A 228 -7.34 6.22 -17.48
N CYS A 229 -7.06 6.88 -16.34
CA CYS A 229 -5.70 7.03 -15.83
C CYS A 229 -4.99 5.69 -15.63
N TYR A 230 -5.69 4.70 -15.06
CA TYR A 230 -5.14 3.35 -14.86
C TYR A 230 -4.71 2.72 -16.19
N LEU A 231 -5.61 2.67 -17.18
CA LEU A 231 -5.36 2.00 -18.45
C LEU A 231 -4.36 2.77 -19.32
N THR A 232 -4.46 4.10 -19.40
CA THR A 232 -3.53 4.91 -20.21
C THR A 232 -2.13 4.89 -19.65
N SER A 233 -1.96 4.90 -18.32
CA SER A 233 -0.64 4.75 -17.72
C SER A 233 -0.07 3.34 -17.92
N GLY A 234 -0.91 2.30 -17.88
CA GLY A 234 -0.51 0.94 -18.22
C GLY A 234 -0.02 0.82 -19.66
N LEU A 235 -0.79 1.35 -20.61
CA LEU A 235 -0.41 1.36 -22.03
C LEU A 235 0.88 2.17 -22.27
N ALA A 236 1.01 3.33 -21.63
CA ALA A 236 2.24 4.13 -21.69
C ALA A 236 3.43 3.42 -21.04
N SER A 237 3.20 2.62 -19.99
CA SER A 237 4.21 1.77 -19.37
C SER A 237 4.71 0.70 -20.35
N SER A 238 3.80 -0.09 -20.94
CA SER A 238 4.13 -1.10 -21.95
C SER A 238 4.83 -0.51 -23.17
N ALA A 239 4.26 0.55 -23.75
CA ALA A 239 4.82 1.21 -24.92
C ALA A 239 6.18 1.86 -24.62
N GLY A 240 6.33 2.44 -23.43
CA GLY A 240 7.59 3.01 -22.96
C GLY A 240 8.69 1.95 -22.84
N VAL A 241 8.38 0.77 -22.29
CA VAL A 241 9.33 -0.35 -22.23
C VAL A 241 9.73 -0.80 -23.63
N VAL A 242 8.76 -0.99 -24.54
CA VAL A 242 9.05 -1.37 -25.93
C VAL A 242 9.97 -0.32 -26.59
N GLY A 243 9.64 0.97 -26.46
CA GLY A 243 10.46 2.05 -27.02
C GLY A 243 11.88 2.08 -26.44
N LEU A 244 12.03 1.92 -25.12
CA LEU A 244 13.35 1.86 -24.47
C LEU A 244 14.15 0.62 -24.88
N THR A 245 13.49 -0.52 -25.13
CA THR A 245 14.14 -1.71 -25.66
C THR A 245 14.64 -1.49 -27.08
N LEU A 246 13.85 -0.87 -27.95
CA LEU A 246 14.27 -0.54 -29.31
C LEU A 246 15.46 0.43 -29.36
N LEU A 247 15.53 1.35 -28.41
CA LEU A 247 16.66 2.27 -28.26
C LEU A 247 17.89 1.63 -27.59
N GLY A 248 17.79 0.36 -27.18
CA GLY A 248 18.89 -0.37 -26.53
C GLY A 248 19.14 0.04 -25.07
N PHE A 249 18.24 0.80 -24.44
CA PHE A 249 18.41 1.23 -23.05
C PHE A 249 18.05 0.15 -22.02
N VAL A 250 17.13 -0.75 -22.37
CA VAL A 250 16.67 -1.82 -21.46
C VAL A 250 16.48 -3.14 -22.20
N GLN A 251 16.79 -4.24 -21.51
CA GLN A 251 16.56 -5.59 -22.02
C GLN A 251 15.54 -6.29 -21.13
N VAL A 252 14.28 -6.27 -21.57
CA VAL A 252 13.17 -6.93 -20.88
C VAL A 252 12.71 -8.08 -21.74
N ALA A 253 12.99 -9.31 -21.30
CA ALA A 253 12.64 -10.51 -22.05
C ALA A 253 11.12 -10.66 -22.17
N GLN A 254 10.43 -10.51 -21.04
CA GLN A 254 8.99 -10.67 -20.94
C GLN A 254 8.48 -9.81 -19.79
N LEU A 255 7.39 -9.07 -20.01
CA LEU A 255 6.77 -8.23 -19.00
C LEU A 255 5.29 -8.58 -18.84
N VAL A 256 4.87 -8.72 -17.59
CA VAL A 256 3.49 -8.93 -17.18
C VAL A 256 3.23 -8.16 -15.89
N GLY A 257 1.99 -7.76 -15.65
CA GLY A 257 1.55 -7.26 -14.37
C GLY A 257 0.87 -5.90 -14.44
N ALA A 258 -0.09 -5.71 -13.52
CA ALA A 258 -0.78 -4.46 -13.29
C ALA A 258 0.11 -3.36 -12.67
N SER A 259 1.36 -3.65 -12.33
CA SER A 259 2.23 -2.76 -11.55
C SER A 259 2.57 -1.46 -12.29
N GLY A 260 2.70 -1.47 -13.63
CA GLY A 260 2.83 -0.26 -14.44
C GLY A 260 1.60 0.65 -14.34
N CYS A 261 0.39 0.08 -14.36
CA CYS A 261 -0.86 0.81 -14.15
C CYS A 261 -0.93 1.39 -12.74
N ILE A 262 -0.53 0.61 -11.72
CA ILE A 262 -0.53 1.03 -10.31
C ILE A 262 0.46 2.16 -10.08
N MET A 263 1.66 2.10 -10.67
CA MET A 263 2.59 3.23 -10.65
C MET A 263 2.06 4.43 -11.40
N GLY A 264 1.26 4.22 -12.46
CA GLY A 264 0.41 5.25 -13.05
C GLY A 264 -0.56 5.91 -12.07
N ILE A 265 -1.23 5.14 -11.21
CA ILE A 265 -2.09 5.67 -10.16
C ILE A 265 -1.28 6.47 -9.12
N VAL A 266 -0.09 6.00 -8.73
CA VAL A 266 0.83 6.75 -7.86
C VAL A 266 1.27 8.06 -8.52
N GLY A 267 1.56 8.04 -9.81
CA GLY A 267 1.89 9.23 -10.59
C GLY A 267 0.73 10.20 -10.65
N THR A 268 -0.47 9.69 -10.95
CA THR A 268 -1.72 10.47 -11.00
C THR A 268 -1.98 11.15 -9.65
N TRP A 269 -1.75 10.43 -8.54
CA TRP A 269 -1.77 11.01 -7.21
C TRP A 269 -0.80 12.18 -7.04
N ALA A 270 0.46 12.00 -7.44
CA ALA A 270 1.49 13.03 -7.33
C ALA A 270 1.11 14.27 -8.16
N GLY A 271 0.75 14.09 -9.44
CA GLY A 271 0.33 15.18 -10.32
C GLY A 271 -0.91 15.91 -9.80
N PHE A 272 -1.92 15.15 -9.38
CA PHE A 272 -3.15 15.71 -8.81
C PHE A 272 -2.88 16.54 -7.56
N LEU A 273 -2.05 16.05 -6.63
CA LEU A 273 -1.71 16.77 -5.40
C LEU A 273 -0.82 17.99 -5.65
N VAL A 274 0.06 17.95 -6.66
CA VAL A 274 0.83 19.12 -7.09
C VAL A 274 -0.10 20.20 -7.66
N ARG A 275 -1.05 19.82 -8.52
CA ARG A 275 -2.05 20.75 -9.10
C ARG A 275 -2.95 21.38 -8.03
N HIS A 276 -3.30 20.61 -7.00
CA HIS A 276 -4.22 21.00 -5.92
C HIS A 276 -3.49 21.20 -4.59
N ARG A 277 -2.24 21.69 -4.62
CA ARG A 277 -1.37 21.86 -3.45
C ARG A 277 -1.93 22.76 -2.34
N HIS A 278 -2.94 23.57 -2.66
CA HIS A 278 -3.64 24.46 -1.74
C HIS A 278 -4.72 23.76 -0.92
N ALA A 279 -5.12 22.54 -1.29
CA ALA A 279 -6.10 21.77 -0.54
C ALA A 279 -5.55 21.38 0.85
N PRO A 280 -6.42 21.24 1.87
CA PRO A 280 -6.01 20.80 3.20
C PRO A 280 -5.23 19.48 3.13
N GLN A 281 -4.13 19.41 3.88
CA GLN A 281 -3.26 18.23 3.97
C GLN A 281 -2.59 17.80 2.64
N ALA A 282 -2.69 18.55 1.55
CA ALA A 282 -2.11 18.18 0.26
C ALA A 282 -0.60 17.95 0.34
N LYS A 283 0.13 18.81 1.07
CA LYS A 283 1.58 18.65 1.31
C LYS A 283 1.91 17.34 2.02
N GLN A 284 1.18 16.99 3.07
CA GLN A 284 1.40 15.74 3.81
C GLN A 284 1.08 14.51 2.95
N ARG A 285 -0.02 14.57 2.19
CA ARG A 285 -0.39 13.50 1.27
C ARG A 285 0.64 13.33 0.15
N LEU A 286 1.15 14.43 -0.39
CA LEU A 286 2.21 14.40 -1.41
C LEU A 286 3.50 13.81 -0.84
N ALA A 287 3.88 14.18 0.38
CA ALA A 287 5.04 13.57 1.06
C ALA A 287 4.88 12.05 1.24
N ASN A 288 3.66 11.57 1.56
CA ASN A 288 3.38 10.14 1.63
C ASN A 288 3.50 9.46 0.25
N ILE A 289 3.02 10.10 -0.81
CA ILE A 289 3.15 9.58 -2.19
C ILE A 289 4.62 9.55 -2.62
N VAL A 290 5.40 10.59 -2.35
CA VAL A 290 6.84 10.62 -2.62
C VAL A 290 7.56 9.50 -1.85
N MET A 291 7.19 9.25 -0.60
CA MET A 291 7.73 8.13 0.17
C MET A 291 7.41 6.78 -0.49
N ILE A 292 6.19 6.59 -1.00
CA ILE A 292 5.82 5.37 -1.75
C ILE A 292 6.69 5.22 -3.00
N ILE A 293 6.90 6.31 -3.76
CA ILE A 293 7.76 6.29 -4.95
C ILE A 293 9.20 5.90 -4.58
N VAL A 294 9.76 6.49 -3.52
CA VAL A 294 11.13 6.17 -3.07
C VAL A 294 11.26 4.70 -2.66
N ILE A 295 10.28 4.18 -1.90
CA ILE A 295 10.26 2.77 -1.51
C ILE A 295 10.15 1.87 -2.74
N GLN A 296 9.29 2.23 -3.71
CA GLN A 296 9.15 1.45 -4.94
C GLN A 296 10.45 1.44 -5.75
N VAL A 297 11.11 2.58 -5.94
CA VAL A 297 12.40 2.65 -6.65
C VAL A 297 13.45 1.80 -5.95
N ALA A 298 13.51 1.84 -4.61
CA ALA A 298 14.43 0.98 -3.86
C ALA A 298 14.12 -0.51 -4.07
N PHE A 299 12.84 -0.89 -4.15
CA PHE A 299 12.40 -2.26 -4.42
C PHE A 299 12.76 -2.73 -5.83
N ASP A 300 12.54 -1.86 -6.82
CA ASP A 300 12.86 -2.13 -8.22
C ASP A 300 14.37 -2.34 -8.41
N LEU A 301 15.20 -1.53 -7.74
CA LEU A 301 16.65 -1.67 -7.76
C LEU A 301 17.14 -2.95 -7.07
N SER A 302 16.41 -3.46 -6.06
CA SER A 302 16.80 -4.69 -5.36
C SER A 302 16.28 -5.97 -6.01
N THR A 303 15.29 -5.86 -6.91
CA THR A 303 14.54 -7.00 -7.45
C THR A 303 14.63 -7.04 -8.98
N PRO A 304 15.64 -7.72 -9.56
CA PRO A 304 15.89 -7.71 -11.01
C PRO A 304 14.74 -8.21 -11.88
N GLN A 305 13.82 -8.99 -11.32
CA GLN A 305 12.63 -9.49 -12.02
C GLN A 305 11.55 -8.41 -12.21
N VAL A 306 11.69 -7.25 -11.57
CA VAL A 306 10.75 -6.14 -11.62
C VAL A 306 11.28 -5.08 -12.59
N SER A 307 10.47 -4.68 -13.56
CA SER A 307 10.86 -3.68 -14.54
C SER A 307 10.72 -2.26 -13.97
N MET A 308 11.84 -1.69 -13.51
CA MET A 308 11.92 -0.28 -13.14
C MET A 308 11.47 0.64 -14.28
N ALA A 309 11.81 0.30 -15.52
CA ALA A 309 11.40 1.06 -16.71
C ALA A 309 9.88 1.09 -16.87
N ALA A 310 9.20 -0.05 -16.69
CA ALA A 310 7.75 -0.12 -16.72
C ALA A 310 7.14 0.81 -15.65
N HIS A 311 7.63 0.73 -14.42
CA HIS A 311 7.15 1.56 -13.32
C HIS A 311 7.38 3.04 -13.56
N LEU A 312 8.55 3.44 -14.05
CA LEU A 312 8.88 4.82 -14.31
C LEU A 312 8.04 5.40 -15.47
N CYS A 313 7.89 4.66 -16.57
CA CYS A 313 7.03 5.09 -17.69
C CYS A 313 5.56 5.26 -17.25
N GLY A 314 5.04 4.30 -16.47
CA GLY A 314 3.69 4.40 -15.89
C GLY A 314 3.56 5.62 -14.96
N LEU A 315 4.50 5.79 -14.02
CA LEU A 315 4.56 6.91 -13.08
C LEU A 315 4.58 8.27 -13.78
N ILE A 316 5.42 8.43 -14.81
CA ILE A 316 5.55 9.68 -15.57
C ILE A 316 4.24 9.98 -16.30
N ALA A 317 3.68 9.00 -17.03
CA ALA A 317 2.40 9.18 -17.73
C ALA A 317 1.27 9.55 -16.76
N GLY A 318 1.19 8.83 -15.64
CA GLY A 318 0.23 9.11 -14.58
C GLY A 318 0.39 10.52 -14.00
N PHE A 319 1.62 10.96 -13.75
CA PHE A 319 1.91 12.30 -13.23
C PHE A 319 1.33 13.39 -14.14
N PHE A 320 1.58 13.32 -15.44
CA PHE A 320 1.04 14.30 -16.38
C PHE A 320 -0.49 14.24 -16.48
N LEU A 321 -1.09 13.04 -16.47
CA LEU A 321 -2.54 12.90 -16.40
C LEU A 321 -3.11 13.53 -15.11
N GLY A 322 -2.44 13.33 -13.98
CA GLY A 322 -2.82 13.91 -12.69
C GLY A 322 -2.86 15.44 -12.70
N LEU A 323 -1.97 16.10 -13.43
CA LEU A 323 -1.90 17.56 -13.51
C LEU A 323 -3.12 18.20 -14.20
N VAL A 324 -3.78 17.48 -15.11
CA VAL A 324 -4.92 17.97 -15.89
C VAL A 324 -6.28 17.61 -15.30
N LEU A 325 -6.31 16.78 -14.25
CA LEU A 325 -7.55 16.38 -13.60
C LEU A 325 -8.10 17.47 -12.69
N ALA A 326 -9.43 17.54 -12.58
CA ALA A 326 -10.13 18.35 -11.59
C ALA A 326 -10.78 17.45 -10.53
N PRO A 327 -11.02 17.95 -9.30
CA PRO A 327 -11.71 17.19 -8.28
C PRO A 327 -13.14 16.86 -8.74
N ARG A 328 -13.66 15.71 -8.32
CA ARG A 328 -15.07 15.37 -8.55
C ARG A 328 -15.94 16.40 -7.82
N GLY A 329 -16.78 17.11 -8.56
CA GLY A 329 -17.78 18.00 -7.98
C GLY A 329 -18.70 17.21 -7.06
N VAL A 330 -18.79 17.61 -5.80
CA VAL A 330 -19.85 17.13 -4.90
C VAL A 330 -21.09 17.92 -5.32
N ALA A 331 -22.09 17.24 -5.86
CA ALA A 331 -23.41 17.83 -5.99
C ALA A 331 -23.90 18.11 -4.57
N VAL A 332 -23.78 19.37 -4.13
CA VAL A 332 -24.47 19.83 -2.94
C VAL A 332 -25.94 19.80 -3.34
N ALA A 333 -26.68 18.81 -2.85
CA ALA A 333 -28.13 18.86 -2.89
C ALA A 333 -28.55 20.08 -2.08
N THR A 334 -28.76 21.21 -2.74
CA THR A 334 -29.41 22.39 -2.20
C THR A 334 -30.89 22.06 -2.01
N ASP A 335 -31.19 21.32 -0.95
CA ASP A 335 -32.55 21.01 -0.50
C ASP A 335 -33.01 22.06 0.53
N LEU A 336 -32.86 23.34 0.20
CA LEU A 336 -33.20 24.47 1.09
C LEU A 336 -34.14 25.52 0.48
N ASP A 337 -34.91 25.20 -0.58
CA ASP A 337 -35.85 26.18 -1.14
C ASP A 337 -37.20 25.62 -1.61
N ARG A 338 -37.79 24.68 -0.85
CA ARG A 338 -39.17 24.21 -1.10
C ARG A 338 -40.14 24.37 0.06
N SER A 339 -39.76 25.07 1.13
CA SER A 339 -40.64 25.28 2.30
C SER A 339 -41.10 26.72 2.54
N GLN A 340 -40.81 27.69 1.66
CA GLN A 340 -41.25 29.09 1.82
C GLN A 340 -42.24 29.60 0.75
N GLY A 341 -43.10 28.71 0.22
CA GLY A 341 -44.05 29.06 -0.82
C GLY A 341 -45.45 28.49 -0.61
N ARG A 342 -45.95 28.50 0.64
CA ARG A 342 -47.38 28.31 0.96
C ARG A 342 -47.69 28.98 2.30
N GLU A 343 -47.98 30.28 2.25
CA GLU A 343 -48.93 30.93 3.15
C GLU A 343 -49.92 31.74 2.30
#